data_AF-A0A934R4L2-F1
#
_entry.id   AF-A0A934R4L2-F1
#
_cell.length_a   1.000
_cell.length_b   1.000
_cell.length_c   1.000
_cell.angle_alpha   90.00
_cell.angle_beta   90.00
_cell.angle_gamma   90.00
#
_symmetry.space_group_name_H-M   'P 1'
#
loop_
_entity.id
_entity.type
_entity.pdbx_description
1 polymer ?
#
loop_
_entity_poly.entity_id
_entity_poly.type
_entity_poly.pdbx_seq_one_letter_code
_entity_poly.pdbx_strand_id
1 'polypeptide(L)'
;MSTLENTDGEPLPWKEIIGKAAHDMRTPLSCMRTTVEVLRMLASSEQDTRMIEILEKQIDSLAAQVNDLVNDPRAYLPGGSRSRH
;
A
#
# COMPACT_ATOMS: atom_id res chain seq x y z
N MET A 1 22.28 12.97 -12.46
CA MET A 1 20.98 12.98 -11.77
C MET A 1 19.91 13.07 -12.85
N SER A 2 19.22 11.98 -13.21
CA SER A 2 18.12 12.05 -14.19
C SER A 2 16.81 12.26 -13.44
N THR A 3 16.23 13.45 -13.58
CA THR A 3 14.84 13.75 -13.26
C THR A 3 13.95 13.11 -14.32
N LEU A 4 12.90 12.40 -13.89
CA LEU A 4 11.83 11.97 -14.79
C LEU A 4 10.96 13.19 -15.04
N GLU A 5 11.11 13.74 -16.25
CA GLU A 5 10.40 14.92 -16.73
C GLU A 5 9.08 14.51 -17.37
N ASN A 6 8.06 15.37 -17.27
CA ASN A 6 6.90 15.28 -18.15
C ASN A 6 7.32 15.52 -19.61
N THR A 7 6.41 15.31 -20.56
CA THR A 7 6.66 15.56 -22.00
C THR A 7 7.20 16.96 -22.31
N ASP A 8 7.04 17.90 -21.37
CA ASP A 8 7.43 19.31 -21.46
C ASP A 8 8.67 19.67 -20.62
N GLY A 9 9.40 18.69 -20.06
CA GLY A 9 10.63 18.95 -19.29
C GLY A 9 10.42 19.32 -17.82
N GLU A 10 9.17 19.38 -17.34
CA GLU A 10 8.87 19.75 -15.95
C GLU A 10 9.02 18.56 -14.98
N PRO A 11 9.63 18.76 -13.79
CA PRO A 11 9.70 17.74 -12.77
C PRO A 11 8.30 17.45 -12.23
N LEU A 12 7.86 16.20 -12.39
CA LEU A 12 6.58 15.73 -11.86
C LEU A 12 6.52 15.92 -10.33
N PRO A 13 5.39 16.39 -9.76
CA PRO A 13 5.22 16.57 -8.32
C PRO A 13 4.96 15.22 -7.62
N TRP A 14 5.88 14.27 -7.80
CA TRP A 14 5.77 12.89 -7.34
C TRP A 14 5.42 12.77 -5.86
N LYS A 15 5.99 13.64 -5.03
CA LYS A 15 5.70 13.67 -3.59
C LYS A 15 4.23 13.99 -3.30
N GLU A 16 3.64 14.91 -4.04
CA GLU A 16 2.23 15.31 -3.86
C GLU A 16 1.29 14.26 -4.43
N ILE A 17 1.59 13.72 -5.61
CA ILE A 17 0.80 12.66 -6.25
C ILE A 17 0.78 11.41 -5.36
N ILE A 18 1.94 10.95 -4.91
CA ILE A 18 2.07 9.77 -4.05
C ILE A 18 1.48 10.04 -2.67
N GLY A 19 1.72 11.23 -2.10
CA GLY A 19 1.12 11.64 -0.83
C GLY A 19 -0.41 11.62 -0.87
N LYS A 20 -1.01 12.14 -1.94
CA LYS A 20 -2.46 12.08 -2.18
C LYS A 20 -2.95 10.64 -2.34
N ALA A 21 -2.31 9.85 -3.20
CA ALA A 21 -2.71 8.46 -3.42
C ALA A 21 -2.63 7.64 -2.11
N ALA A 22 -1.56 7.79 -1.33
CA ALA A 22 -1.41 7.11 -0.05
C ALA A 22 -2.42 7.57 0.99
N HIS A 23 -2.75 8.87 1.01
CA HIS A 23 -3.82 9.40 1.86
C HIS A 23 -5.17 8.78 1.49
N ASP A 24 -5.52 8.77 0.21
CA ASP A 24 -6.78 8.24 -0.29
C ASP A 24 -6.91 6.73 -0.03
N MET A 25 -5.78 5.99 0.00
CA MET A 25 -5.72 4.55 0.33
C MET A 25 -5.97 4.23 1.82
N ARG A 26 -5.83 5.20 2.74
CA ARG A 26 -6.07 4.95 4.18
C ARG A 26 -7.52 4.57 4.46
N THR A 27 -8.47 5.23 3.78
CA THR A 27 -9.90 4.99 3.95
C THR A 27 -10.29 3.55 3.58
N PRO A 28 -10.01 3.03 2.36
CA PRO A 28 -10.34 1.65 2.02
C PRO A 28 -9.59 0.62 2.87
N LEU A 29 -8.33 0.88 3.26
CA LEU A 29 -7.59 -0.01 4.19
C LEU A 29 -8.27 -0.12 5.55
N SER A 30 -8.74 1.00 6.10
CA SER A 30 -9.53 1.01 7.33
C SER A 30 -10.84 0.22 7.17
N CYS A 31 -11.57 0.40 6.06
CA CYS A 31 -12.79 -0.36 5.79
C CYS A 31 -12.52 -1.87 5.69
N MET A 32 -11.41 -2.27 5.07
CA MET A 32 -11.01 -3.68 4.99
C MET A 32 -10.72 -4.26 6.38
N ARG A 33 -10.03 -3.53 7.25
CA ARG A 33 -9.80 -3.95 8.65
C ARG A 33 -11.11 -4.14 9.41
N THR A 34 -12.01 -3.16 9.35
CA THR A 34 -13.34 -3.28 9.98
C THR A 34 -14.13 -4.47 9.45
N THR A 35 -14.09 -4.72 8.14
CA THR A 35 -14.74 -5.90 7.54
C THR A 35 -14.19 -7.19 8.12
N VAL A 36 -12.86 -7.28 8.25
CA VAL A 36 -12.18 -8.44 8.81
C VAL A 36 -12.51 -8.65 10.29
N GLU A 37 -12.61 -7.57 11.08
CA GLU A 37 -13.06 -7.63 12.47
C GLU A 37 -14.49 -8.20 12.57
N VAL A 38 -15.41 -7.77 11.70
CA VAL A 38 -16.77 -8.31 11.63
C VAL A 38 -16.75 -9.79 11.24
N LEU A 39 -15.98 -10.18 10.23
CA LEU A 39 -15.84 -11.60 9.84
C LEU A 39 -15.30 -12.45 10.99
N ARG A 40 -14.38 -11.91 11.79
CA ARG A 40 -13.84 -12.59 12.98
C ARG A 40 -14.90 -12.85 14.05
N MET A 41 -15.82 -11.91 14.23
CA MET A 41 -16.97 -12.08 15.13
C MET A 41 -17.98 -13.13 14.63
N LEU A 42 -18.04 -13.36 13.32
CA LEU A 42 -18.98 -14.29 12.68
C LEU A 42 -18.36 -15.67 12.37
N ALA A 43 -17.04 -15.81 12.53
CA ALA A 43 -16.34 -17.04 12.23
C ALA A 43 -16.89 -18.20 13.08
N SER A 44 -17.24 -19.30 12.41
CA SER A 44 -17.87 -20.47 13.05
C SER A 44 -16.99 -21.72 12.98
N SER A 45 -15.94 -21.67 12.16
CA SER A 45 -15.02 -22.78 11.94
C SER A 45 -13.55 -22.36 12.00
N GLU A 46 -12.67 -23.34 12.20
CA GLU A 46 -11.23 -23.12 12.07
C GLU A 46 -10.84 -22.68 10.65
N GLN A 47 -11.55 -23.16 9.63
CA GLN A 47 -11.28 -22.77 8.25
C GLN A 47 -11.58 -21.28 8.02
N ASP A 48 -12.71 -20.78 8.54
CA ASP A 48 -13.04 -19.35 8.50
C ASP A 48 -11.94 -18.53 9.17
N THR A 49 -11.51 -18.96 10.36
CA THR A 49 -10.46 -18.28 11.13
C THR A 49 -9.15 -18.20 10.34
N ARG A 50 -8.70 -19.31 9.71
CA ARG A 50 -7.50 -19.31 8.88
C ARG A 50 -7.62 -18.41 7.66
N MET A 51 -8.79 -18.35 7.02
CA MET A 51 -9.02 -17.44 5.89
C MET A 51 -8.98 -15.97 6.31
N ILE A 52 -9.58 -15.66 7.46
CA ILE A 52 -9.55 -14.32 8.05
C ILE A 52 -8.12 -13.89 8.37
N GLU A 53 -7.29 -14.77 8.96
CA GLU A 53 -5.88 -14.48 9.22
C GLU A 53 -5.06 -14.20 7.95
N ILE A 54 -5.38 -14.86 6.83
CA ILE A 54 -4.74 -14.58 5.54
C ILE A 54 -5.14 -13.18 5.06
N LEU A 55 -6.40 -12.81 5.17
CA LEU A 55 -6.88 -11.47 4.81
C LEU A 55 -6.21 -10.39 5.68
N GLU A 56 -6.07 -10.62 6.99
CA GLU A 56 -5.35 -9.72 7.91
C GLU A 56 -3.91 -9.48 7.41
N LYS A 57 -3.18 -10.55 7.13
CA LYS A 57 -1.80 -10.47 6.64
C LYS A 57 -1.69 -9.73 5.29
N GLN A 58 -2.68 -9.91 4.40
CA GLN A 58 -2.71 -9.21 3.12
C GLN A 58 -2.97 -7.71 3.28
N ILE A 59 -3.89 -7.32 4.17
CA ILE A 59 -4.18 -5.92 4.48
C ILE A 59 -2.95 -5.25 5.11
N ASP A 60 -2.28 -5.93 6.05
CA ASP A 60 -1.07 -5.41 6.69
C ASP A 60 0.08 -5.27 5.69
N SER A 61 0.26 -6.25 4.79
CA SER A 61 1.24 -6.16 3.71
C SER A 61 0.94 -4.99 2.77
N LEU A 62 -0.33 -4.73 2.43
CA LEU A 62 -0.71 -3.63 1.55
C LEU A 62 -0.48 -2.27 2.24
N ALA A 63 -0.83 -2.16 3.53
CA ALA A 63 -0.57 -0.97 4.32
C ALA A 63 0.93 -0.66 4.41
N ALA A 64 1.76 -1.69 4.62
CA ALA A 64 3.22 -1.55 4.60
C ALA A 64 3.73 -1.06 3.24
N GLN A 65 3.26 -1.65 2.14
CA GLN A 65 3.65 -1.22 0.78
C GLN A 65 3.25 0.22 0.48
N VAL A 66 2.07 0.67 0.91
CA VAL A 66 1.65 2.08 0.76
C VAL A 66 2.54 3.01 1.57
N ASN A 67 2.91 2.61 2.79
CA ASN A 67 3.83 3.38 3.62
C ASN A 67 5.25 3.44 3.00
N ASP A 68 5.74 2.31 2.49
CA ASP A 68 7.03 2.23 1.81
C ASP A 68 7.04 3.06 0.53
N LEU A 69 5.94 3.08 -0.23
CA LEU A 69 5.80 3.92 -1.42
C LEU A 69 5.89 5.41 -1.08
N VAL A 70 5.37 5.85 0.08
CA VAL A 70 5.48 7.24 0.54
C VAL A 70 6.92 7.58 0.94
N ASN A 71 7.63 6.64 1.57
CA ASN A 71 8.98 6.85 2.08
C ASN A 71 10.06 6.74 0.99
N ASP A 72 9.92 5.77 0.09
CA ASP A 72 10.78 5.57 -1.07
C ASP A 72 9.98 5.26 -2.35
N PRO A 73 9.42 6.31 -2.99
CA PRO A 73 8.81 6.21 -4.30
C PRO A 73 9.66 5.53 -5.37
N ARG A 74 10.99 5.66 -5.28
CA ARG A 74 11.92 5.27 -6.35
C ARG A 74 12.09 3.77 -6.42
N ALA A 75 11.91 3.05 -5.30
CA ALA A 75 11.93 1.59 -5.27
C ALA A 75 10.83 0.93 -6.13
N TYR A 76 9.81 1.70 -6.54
CA TYR A 76 8.67 1.25 -7.33
C TYR A 76 8.70 1.73 -8.79
N LEU A 77 9.69 2.54 -9.17
CA LEU A 77 9.86 3.01 -10.55
C LEU A 77 10.71 2.01 -11.37
N PRO A 78 10.44 1.83 -12.68
CA PRO A 78 11.29 1.03 -13.55
C PRO A 78 12.72 1.59 -13.57
N GLY A 79 13.70 0.79 -13.14
CA GLY A 79 15.11 1.20 -13.01
C GLY A 79 15.54 1.61 -11.58
N GLY A 80 14.62 1.64 -10.62
CA GLY A 80 14.96 1.79 -9.20
C GLY A 80 15.65 0.54 -8.67
N SER A 81 16.94 0.64 -8.37
CA SER A 81 17.65 -0.44 -7.70
C SER A 81 17.02 -0.66 -6.33
N ARG A 82 16.32 -1.78 -6.13
CA ARG A 82 15.98 -2.27 -4.78
C ARG A 82 17.30 -2.53 -4.05
N SER A 83 17.78 -1.56 -3.28
CA SER A 83 18.91 -1.77 -2.38
C SER A 83 18.43 -2.72 -1.27
N ARG A 84 18.72 -4.01 -1.43
CA ARG A 84 18.53 -5.00 -0.39
C ARG A 84 19.52 -4.68 0.73
N HIS A 85 19.02 -4.19 1.86
CA HIS A 85 19.71 -4.25 3.14
C HIS A 85 19.17 -5.43 3.93
#